data_AF-A0A193QNZ8-F1
#
_entry.id   AF-A0A193QNZ8-F1
#
_cell.length_a   1.000
_cell.length_b   1.000
_cell.length_c   1.000
_cell.angle_alpha   90.00
_cell.angle_beta   90.00
_cell.angle_gamma   90.00
#
_symmetry.space_group_name_H-M   'P 1'
#
loop_
_entity.id
_entity.type
_entity.pdbx_description
1 polymer ?
#
loop_
_entity_poly.entity_id
_entity_poly.type
_entity_poly.pdbx_seq_one_letter_code
_entity_poly.pdbx_strand_id
1 'polypeptide(L)'
;MAEKKNKDRVVTFRLSQSDFAQFEEKLASSNMKKSAFFREVFLNANVSLTVKAKPSKDLESLTFLFNKYSNNLNQIAHQVNSAYVSGKVSSSLYTSVNNTLVDIRQLLLSGIQAVFNVRL
;
A
#
# COMPACT_ATOMS: atom_id res chain seq x y z
N MET A 1 -9.67 46.57 10.27
CA MET A 1 -10.07 45.57 11.28
C MET A 1 -10.36 44.27 10.54
N ALA A 2 -9.72 43.15 10.91
CA ALA A 2 -9.88 41.88 10.17
C ALA A 2 -11.27 41.28 10.40
N GLU A 3 -11.96 40.91 9.32
CA GLU A 3 -13.27 40.25 9.36
C GLU A 3 -13.24 38.96 10.20
N LYS A 4 -14.19 38.85 11.12
CA LYS A 4 -14.33 37.70 12.01
C LYS A 4 -14.97 36.55 11.23
N LYS A 5 -14.17 35.60 10.75
CA LYS A 5 -14.67 34.40 10.07
C LYS A 5 -15.62 33.60 10.99
N ASN A 6 -16.84 33.35 10.51
CA ASN A 6 -17.83 32.55 11.24
C ASN A 6 -17.40 31.08 11.31
N LYS A 7 -17.64 30.44 12.47
CA LYS A 7 -17.33 29.03 12.76
C LYS A 7 -18.65 28.25 12.80
N ASP A 8 -19.14 27.85 11.64
CA ASP A 8 -20.47 27.27 11.40
C ASP A 8 -20.49 25.73 11.34
N ARG A 9 -19.36 25.09 11.07
CA ARG A 9 -19.23 23.63 10.99
C ARG A 9 -18.65 23.02 12.27
N VAL A 10 -19.28 21.93 12.74
CA VAL A 10 -18.83 21.16 13.90
C VAL A 10 -18.25 19.82 13.44
N VAL A 11 -17.05 19.49 13.91
CA VAL A 11 -16.42 18.18 13.73
C VAL A 11 -16.45 17.46 15.07
N THR A 12 -17.09 16.30 15.14
CA THR A 12 -17.14 15.45 16.34
C THR A 12 -16.60 14.06 16.03
N PHE A 13 -15.92 13.47 17.00
CA PHE A 13 -15.51 12.07 16.94
C PHE A 13 -15.57 11.47 18.34
N ARG A 14 -15.78 10.16 18.40
CA ARG A 14 -15.85 9.42 19.67
C ARG A 14 -14.45 8.94 20.04
N LEU A 15 -14.15 9.02 21.32
CA LEU A 15 -12.93 8.50 21.91
C LEU A 15 -13.28 7.36 22.88
N SER A 16 -12.40 6.38 22.97
CA SER A 16 -12.42 5.45 24.08
C SER A 16 -12.10 6.18 25.39
N GLN A 17 -12.42 5.57 26.53
CA GLN A 17 -12.13 6.18 27.83
C GLN A 17 -10.62 6.40 28.04
N SER A 18 -9.78 5.48 27.56
CA SER A 18 -8.31 5.60 27.64
C SER A 18 -7.77 6.72 26.76
N ASP A 19 -8.28 6.88 25.54
CA ASP A 19 -7.82 7.94 24.63
C ASP A 19 -8.28 9.32 25.11
N PHE A 20 -9.46 9.38 25.71
CA PHE A 20 -9.98 10.61 26.32
C PHE A 20 -9.12 11.07 27.50
N ALA A 21 -8.67 10.15 28.36
CA ALA A 21 -7.77 10.49 29.47
C ALA A 21 -6.45 11.11 28.97
N GLN A 22 -5.83 10.52 27.94
CA GLN A 22 -4.62 11.10 27.31
C GLN A 22 -4.88 12.47 26.69
N PHE A 23 -6.07 12.68 26.11
CA PHE A 23 -6.47 13.98 25.59
C PHE A 23 -6.58 15.03 26.70
N GLU A 24 -7.20 14.69 27.83
CA GLU A 24 -7.37 15.62 28.95
C GLU A 24 -6.04 15.99 29.62
N GLU A 25 -5.12 15.04 29.76
CA GLU A 25 -3.76 15.31 30.27
C GLU A 25 -3.01 16.32 29.41
N LYS A 26 -2.98 16.09 28.09
CA LYS A 26 -2.32 17.01 27.12
C LYS A 26 -2.97 18.38 27.08
N LEU A 27 -4.29 18.44 27.26
CA LEU A 27 -5.00 19.70 27.32
C LEU A 27 -4.63 20.47 28.60
N ALA A 28 -4.62 19.80 29.75
CA ALA A 28 -4.25 20.39 31.03
C ALA A 28 -2.83 20.95 31.00
N SER A 29 -1.86 20.23 30.41
CA SER A 29 -0.48 20.69 30.27
C SER A 29 -0.32 21.89 29.32
N SER A 30 -1.24 22.07 28.36
CA SER A 30 -1.17 23.15 27.37
C SER A 30 -1.66 24.51 27.88
N ASN A 31 -2.41 24.54 28.99
CA ASN A 31 -3.11 25.73 29.49
C ASN A 31 -4.02 26.43 28.44
N MET A 32 -4.52 25.67 27.45
CA MET A 32 -5.38 26.18 26.38
C MET A 32 -6.83 25.71 26.56
N LYS A 33 -7.78 26.48 26.00
CA LYS A 33 -9.17 26.01 25.88
C LYS A 33 -9.24 24.85 24.87
N LYS A 34 -10.11 23.87 25.12
CA LYS A 34 -10.34 22.67 24.26
C LYS A 34 -10.31 22.98 22.76
N SER A 35 -11.05 24.00 22.33
CA SER A 35 -11.16 24.36 20.91
C SER A 35 -9.93 25.08 20.34
N ALA A 36 -9.11 25.74 21.16
CA ALA A 36 -7.85 26.34 20.73
C ALA A 36 -6.79 25.25 20.57
N PHE A 37 -6.68 24.37 21.57
CA PHE A 37 -5.80 23.20 21.53
C PHE A 37 -6.07 22.31 20.32
N PHE A 38 -7.34 21.96 20.06
CA PHE A 38 -7.70 21.16 18.89
C PHE A 38 -7.34 21.84 17.56
N ARG A 39 -7.51 23.16 17.44
CA ARG A 39 -7.15 23.87 16.21
C ARG A 39 -5.65 23.90 16.02
N GLU A 40 -4.89 24.12 17.09
CA GLU A 40 -3.44 24.09 17.04
C GLU A 40 -2.93 22.71 16.60
N VAL A 41 -3.42 21.64 17.25
CA VAL A 41 -3.00 20.27 16.94
C VAL A 41 -3.50 19.79 15.57
N PHE A 42 -4.72 20.16 15.16
CA PHE A 42 -5.30 19.63 13.92
C PHE A 42 -4.98 20.46 12.67
N LEU A 43 -4.84 21.80 12.81
CA LEU A 43 -4.61 22.69 11.67
C LEU A 43 -3.15 23.15 11.56
N ASN A 44 -2.45 23.30 12.69
CA ASN A 44 -1.11 23.89 12.72
C ASN A 44 0.00 22.87 13.00
N ALA A 45 -0.31 21.71 13.56
CA ALA A 45 0.70 20.67 13.71
C ALA A 45 1.04 20.09 12.34
N ASN A 46 2.35 19.97 12.08
CA ASN A 46 2.89 19.19 10.97
C ASN A 46 2.66 17.70 11.27
N VAL A 47 1.41 17.24 11.18
CA VAL A 47 1.09 15.84 11.34
C VAL A 47 1.44 15.15 10.02
N SER A 48 2.52 14.38 10.02
CA SER A 48 2.73 13.35 8.99
C SER A 48 1.66 12.28 9.20
N LEU A 49 0.47 12.54 8.65
CA LEU A 49 -0.58 11.52 8.57
C LEU A 49 -0.06 10.43 7.65
N THR A 50 0.26 9.27 8.20
CA THR A 50 0.38 8.04 7.41
C THR A 50 -1.01 7.69 6.93
N VAL A 51 -1.45 8.39 5.87
CA VAL A 51 -2.67 8.05 5.16
C VAL A 51 -2.42 6.65 4.62
N LYS A 52 -3.03 5.63 5.25
CA LYS A 52 -3.18 4.30 4.65
C LYS A 52 -4.15 4.45 3.48
N ALA A 53 -3.73 5.19 2.45
CA ALA A 53 -4.48 5.33 1.22
C ALA A 53 -4.64 3.91 0.69
N LYS A 54 -5.90 3.50 0.50
CA LYS A 54 -6.22 2.25 -0.20
C LYS A 54 -5.35 2.21 -1.47
N PRO A 55 -4.76 1.06 -1.85
CA PRO A 55 -4.06 0.93 -3.12
C PRO A 55 -4.85 1.62 -4.22
N SER A 56 -4.20 2.43 -5.06
CA SER A 56 -4.92 3.05 -6.17
C SER A 56 -5.58 1.93 -6.98
N LYS A 57 -6.76 2.19 -7.55
CA LYS A 57 -7.47 1.20 -8.40
C LYS A 57 -6.55 0.64 -9.50
N ASP A 58 -5.62 1.45 -9.98
CA ASP A 58 -4.60 1.09 -10.96
C ASP A 58 -3.60 0.05 -10.41
N LEU A 59 -3.19 0.17 -9.14
CA LEU A 59 -2.29 -0.78 -8.49
C LEU A 59 -2.95 -2.14 -8.28
N GLU A 60 -4.23 -2.16 -7.88
CA GLU A 60 -5.00 -3.39 -7.77
C GLU A 60 -5.13 -4.09 -9.14
N SER A 61 -5.42 -3.32 -10.19
CA SER A 61 -5.51 -3.81 -11.57
C SER A 61 -4.17 -4.36 -12.08
N LEU A 62 -3.06 -3.67 -11.82
CA LEU A 62 -1.71 -4.13 -12.18
C LEU A 62 -1.32 -5.42 -11.46
N THR A 63 -1.61 -5.51 -10.15
CA THR A 63 -1.36 -6.71 -9.35
C THR A 63 -2.14 -7.90 -9.91
N PHE A 64 -3.41 -7.70 -10.27
CA PHE A 64 -4.23 -8.73 -10.91
C PHE A 64 -3.64 -9.20 -12.24
N LEU A 65 -3.23 -8.27 -13.10
CA LEU A 65 -2.62 -8.61 -14.40
C LEU A 65 -1.31 -9.38 -14.23
N PHE A 66 -0.44 -8.98 -13.31
CA PHE A 66 0.84 -9.66 -13.09
C PHE A 66 0.64 -11.09 -12.56
N ASN A 67 -0.36 -11.32 -11.72
CA ASN A 67 -0.75 -12.66 -11.29
C ASN A 67 -1.25 -13.52 -12.47
N LYS A 68 -2.05 -12.94 -13.37
CA LYS A 68 -2.49 -13.61 -14.61
C LYS A 68 -1.30 -14.01 -15.50
N TYR A 69 -0.36 -13.10 -15.71
CA TYR A 69 0.85 -13.40 -16.48
C TYR A 69 1.70 -14.49 -15.82
N SER A 70 1.89 -14.44 -14.50
CA SER A 70 2.64 -15.47 -13.76
C SER A 70 2.03 -16.87 -13.92
N ASN A 71 0.70 -16.98 -13.91
CA ASN A 71 0.01 -18.24 -14.15
C ASN A 71 0.22 -18.76 -15.59
N ASN A 72 0.18 -17.87 -16.59
CA ASN A 72 0.45 -18.25 -17.98
C ASN A 72 1.90 -18.74 -18.14
N LEU A 73 2.87 -18.11 -17.48
CA LEU A 73 4.27 -18.55 -17.49
C LEU A 73 4.42 -19.96 -16.90
N ASN A 74 3.74 -20.27 -15.79
CA ASN A 74 3.72 -21.62 -15.21
C ASN A 74 3.14 -22.65 -16.19
N GLN A 75 2.08 -22.29 -16.93
CA GLN A 75 1.50 -23.18 -17.94
C GLN A 75 2.49 -23.46 -19.09
N ILE A 76 3.19 -22.42 -19.57
CA ILE A 76 4.24 -22.58 -20.58
C ILE A 76 5.36 -23.48 -20.05
N ALA A 77 5.79 -23.29 -18.80
CA ALA A 77 6.80 -24.15 -18.17
C ALA A 77 6.36 -25.62 -18.14
N HIS A 78 5.10 -25.89 -17.78
CA HIS A 78 4.55 -27.24 -17.81
C HIS A 78 4.52 -27.84 -19.23
N GLN A 79 4.15 -27.06 -20.25
CA GLN A 79 4.14 -27.53 -21.64
C GLN A 79 5.56 -27.85 -22.13
N VAL A 80 6.52 -26.97 -21.83
CA VAL A 80 7.94 -27.15 -22.18
C VAL A 80 8.52 -28.38 -21.49
N ASN A 81 8.16 -28.62 -20.22
CA ASN A 81 8.54 -29.84 -19.49
C ASN A 81 7.98 -31.10 -20.14
N SER A 82 6.70 -31.10 -20.51
CA SER A 82 6.08 -32.24 -21.22
C SER A 82 6.75 -32.50 -22.59
N ALA A 83 7.08 -31.43 -23.31
CA ALA A 83 7.77 -31.53 -24.59
C ALA A 83 9.22 -32.07 -24.45
N TYR A 84 9.92 -31.71 -23.37
CA TYR A 84 11.23 -32.27 -23.04
C TYR A 84 11.15 -33.76 -22.68
N VAL A 85 10.25 -34.15 -21.78
CA VAL A 85 10.07 -35.56 -21.36
C VAL A 85 9.67 -36.46 -22.54
N SER A 86 8.91 -35.92 -23.51
CA SER A 86 8.55 -36.64 -24.74
C SER A 86 9.60 -36.59 -25.85
N GLY A 87 10.79 -36.04 -25.58
CA GLY A 87 11.92 -35.99 -26.52
C GLY A 87 11.74 -35.01 -27.68
N LYS A 88 10.72 -34.13 -27.65
CA LYS A 88 10.43 -33.15 -28.70
C LYS A 88 11.33 -31.91 -28.63
N VAL A 89 12.00 -31.70 -27.50
CA VAL A 89 12.83 -30.52 -27.22
C VAL A 89 14.17 -31.00 -26.66
N SER A 90 15.27 -30.37 -27.07
CA SER A 90 16.59 -30.68 -26.52
C SER A 90 16.71 -30.22 -25.06
N SER A 91 17.58 -30.86 -24.28
CA SER A 91 17.88 -30.45 -22.91
C SER A 91 18.42 -29.01 -22.83
N SER A 92 19.21 -28.59 -23.82
CA SER A 92 19.74 -27.23 -23.90
C SER A 92 18.64 -26.18 -24.10
N LEU A 93 17.70 -26.44 -25.02
CA LEU A 93 16.57 -25.55 -25.26
C LEU A 93 15.61 -25.53 -24.07
N TYR A 94 15.33 -26.69 -23.47
CA TYR A 94 14.54 -26.79 -22.24
C TYR A 94 15.10 -25.93 -21.11
N THR A 95 16.41 -26.04 -20.85
CA THR A 95 17.08 -25.28 -19.78
C THR A 95 17.04 -23.78 -20.05
N SER A 96 17.33 -23.36 -21.30
CA SER A 96 17.30 -21.95 -21.69
C SER A 96 15.92 -21.31 -21.53
N VAL A 97 14.88 -22.02 -21.98
CA VAL A 97 13.49 -21.57 -21.83
C VAL A 97 13.09 -21.50 -20.36
N ASN A 98 13.42 -22.52 -19.56
CA ASN A 98 13.07 -22.53 -18.14
C ASN A 98 13.74 -21.38 -17.38
N ASN A 99 15.02 -21.10 -17.65
CA ASN A 99 15.72 -19.96 -17.05
C ASN A 99 15.02 -18.63 -17.41
N THR A 100 14.68 -18.45 -18.69
CA THR A 100 13.98 -17.24 -19.15
C THR A 100 12.62 -17.06 -18.48
N LEU A 101 11.85 -18.15 -18.30
CA LEU A 101 10.54 -18.10 -17.63
C LEU A 101 10.68 -17.73 -16.15
N VAL A 102 11.70 -18.27 -15.48
CA VAL A 102 12.03 -17.93 -14.08
C VAL A 102 12.40 -16.45 -13.95
N ASP A 103 13.24 -15.94 -14.86
CA ASP A 103 13.67 -14.54 -14.88
C ASP A 103 12.48 -13.58 -15.05
N ILE A 104 11.58 -13.86 -16.01
CA ILE A 104 10.36 -13.06 -16.22
C ILE A 104 9.48 -13.08 -14.97
N ARG A 105 9.27 -14.25 -14.36
CA ARG A 105 8.48 -14.37 -13.13
C ARG A 105 9.11 -13.56 -12.00
N GLN A 106 10.42 -13.59 -11.86
CA GLN A 106 11.13 -12.86 -10.81
C GLN A 106 11.05 -11.35 -11.01
N LEU A 107 11.15 -10.85 -12.25
CA LEU A 107 10.96 -9.44 -12.58
C LEU A 107 9.54 -8.95 -12.24
N LEU A 108 8.51 -9.74 -12.58
CA LEU A 108 7.12 -9.42 -12.23
C LEU A 108 6.92 -9.35 -10.71
N LEU A 109 7.42 -10.34 -9.96
CA LEU A 109 7.32 -10.36 -8.49
C LEU A 109 8.09 -9.20 -7.84
N SER A 110 9.27 -8.87 -8.35
CA SER A 110 10.06 -7.75 -7.84
C SER A 110 9.35 -6.41 -8.05
N GLY A 111 8.69 -6.24 -9.21
CA GLY A 111 7.84 -5.07 -9.47
C GLY A 111 6.67 -4.95 -8.48
N ILE A 112 6.01 -6.07 -8.15
CA ILE A 112 4.95 -6.10 -7.14
C ILE A 112 5.50 -5.70 -5.76
N GLN A 113 6.59 -6.33 -5.32
CA GLN A 113 7.19 -6.09 -4.02
C GLN A 113 7.69 -4.64 -3.86
N ALA A 114 8.32 -4.07 -4.89
CA ALA A 114 8.77 -2.68 -4.87
C ALA A 114 7.61 -1.72 -4.58
N VAL A 115 6.44 -1.97 -5.16
CA VAL A 115 5.28 -1.09 -4.92
C VAL A 115 4.67 -1.28 -3.52
N PHE A 116 4.69 -2.50 -2.97
CA PHE A 116 4.20 -2.73 -1.61
C PHE A 116 5.16 -2.25 -0.52
N ASN A 117 6.48 -2.36 -0.74
CA ASN A 117 7.50 -1.98 0.24
C ASN A 117 7.69 -0.45 0.37
N VAL A 118 7.35 0.34 -0.66
CA VAL A 118 7.42 1.82 -0.61
C VAL A 118 6.24 2.43 0.16
N ARG A 119 5.24 1.63 0.58
CA ARG A 119 4.00 2.10 1.22
C ARG A 119 3.84 1.70 2.70
N LEU A 120 4.89 1.18 3.35
CA LEU A 120 4.95 0.89 4.79
C LEU A 120 5.96 1.81 5.47
#